data_AF-A0A8S3G558-F1
#
_entry.id   AF-A0A8S3G558-F1
#
_cell.length_a   1.000
_cell.length_b   1.000
_cell.length_c   1.000
_cell.angle_alpha   90.00
_cell.angle_beta   90.00
_cell.angle_gamma   90.00
#
_symmetry.space_group_name_H-M   'P 1'
#
loop_
_entity.id
_entity.type
_entity.pdbx_description
1 polymer ?
#
loop_
_entity_poly.entity_id
_entity_poly.type
_entity_poly.pdbx_seq_one_letter_code
_entity_poly.pdbx_strand_id
1 'polypeptide(L)'
;LLEQLLKYIPNKRLTCQAALASDFFTELKQNSILLPNKCNLPPLFNFRENELSKSSHLYSTIVPYFLRNNLPTVYEVDSHKPT
;
A
#
# COMPACT_ATOMS: atom_id res chain seq x y z
N LEU A 1 -7.40 13.26 -7.05
CA LEU A 1 -6.68 12.14 -7.69
C LEU A 1 -6.64 12.29 -9.22
N LEU A 2 -7.79 12.38 -9.90
CA LEU A 2 -7.88 12.40 -11.37
C LEU A 2 -7.04 13.51 -12.03
N GLU A 3 -7.11 14.74 -11.52
CA GLU A 3 -6.32 15.85 -12.06
C GLU A 3 -4.79 15.68 -11.91
N GLN A 4 -4.34 14.90 -10.93
CA GLN A 4 -2.92 14.61 -10.70
C GLN A 4 -2.43 13.47 -11.61
N LEU A 5 -3.33 12.61 -12.07
CA LEU A 5 -3.05 11.55 -13.04
C LEU A 5 -3.10 12.07 -14.48
N LEU A 6 -4.11 12.90 -14.78
CA LEU A 6 -4.35 13.48 -16.10
C LEU A 6 -3.54 14.77 -16.31
N LYS A 7 -2.22 14.69 -16.12
CA LYS A 7 -1.31 15.79 -16.47
C LYS A 7 -0.79 15.61 -17.89
N TYR A 8 -0.79 16.71 -18.64
CA TYR A 8 -0.18 16.77 -19.97
C TYR A 8 1.31 16.43 -19.91
N ILE A 9 2.04 17.05 -18.97
CA ILE A 9 3.47 16.76 -18.75
C ILE A 9 3.61 15.41 -18.04
N PRO A 10 4.28 14.42 -18.64
CA PRO A 10 4.33 13.05 -18.10
C PRO A 10 5.03 12.99 -16.74
N ASN A 11 6.11 13.74 -16.56
CA ASN A 11 6.88 13.75 -15.31
C ASN A 11 6.14 14.44 -14.15
N LYS A 12 5.06 15.17 -14.41
CA LYS A 12 4.20 15.76 -13.39
C LYS A 12 3.04 14.83 -12.99
N ARG A 13 2.89 13.68 -13.66
CA ARG A 13 1.85 12.72 -13.29
C ARG A 13 2.18 12.10 -11.95
N LEU A 14 1.14 11.89 -11.15
CA LEU A 14 1.25 11.20 -9.88
C LEU A 14 1.77 9.76 -10.09
N THR A 15 2.72 9.34 -9.28
CA THR A 15 3.20 7.95 -9.29
C THR A 15 2.13 7.01 -8.76
N CYS A 16 2.16 5.74 -9.17
CA CYS A 16 1.19 4.74 -8.70
C CYS A 16 1.17 4.62 -7.17
N GLN A 17 2.33 4.66 -6.51
CA GLN A 17 2.42 4.58 -5.06
C GLN A 17 1.86 5.82 -4.36
N ALA A 18 2.12 7.01 -4.88
CA ALA A 18 1.53 8.24 -4.34
C ALA A 18 0.01 8.29 -4.57
N ALA A 19 -0.49 7.71 -5.67
CA ALA A 19 -1.91 7.53 -5.91
C ALA A 19 -2.57 6.63 -4.85
N LEU A 20 -1.94 5.51 -4.49
CA LEU A 20 -2.42 4.60 -3.43
C LEU A 20 -2.42 5.25 -2.03
N ALA A 21 -1.52 6.20 -1.81
CA ALA A 21 -1.47 7.00 -0.58
C ALA A 21 -2.53 8.11 -0.52
N SER A 22 -3.31 8.33 -1.58
CA SER A 22 -4.35 9.36 -1.63
C SER A 22 -5.53 9.05 -0.68
N ASP A 23 -6.12 10.11 -0.12
CA ASP A 23 -7.33 10.04 0.71
C ASP A 23 -8.55 9.42 0.01
N PHE A 24 -8.54 9.38 -1.33
CA PHE A 24 -9.58 8.73 -2.11
C PHE A 24 -9.76 7.24 -1.74
N PHE A 25 -8.67 6.56 -1.37
CA PHE A 25 -8.70 5.15 -0.97
C PHE A 25 -8.75 4.96 0.55
N THR A 26 -8.96 6.01 1.33
CA THR A 26 -9.04 5.92 2.81
C THR A 26 -10.25 5.12 3.25
N GLU A 27 -11.37 5.18 2.51
CA GLU A 27 -12.54 4.35 2.78
C GLU A 27 -12.10 2.89 2.83
N LEU A 28 -11.46 2.36 1.77
CA LEU A 28 -10.95 0.98 1.64
C LEU A 28 -10.03 0.50 2.77
N LYS A 29 -9.47 1.42 3.57
CA LYS A 29 -8.57 1.12 4.70
C LYS A 29 -9.32 0.88 6.01
N GLN A 30 -10.64 1.09 6.06
CA GLN A 30 -11.46 0.86 7.24
C GLN A 30 -11.74 -0.64 7.45
N ASN A 31 -11.83 -1.07 8.72
CA ASN A 31 -11.94 -2.49 9.10
C ASN A 31 -13.31 -3.14 8.78
N SER A 32 -14.31 -2.38 8.34
CA SER A 32 -15.72 -2.81 8.30
C SER A 32 -16.41 -2.53 6.96
N ILE A 33 -15.66 -2.53 5.87
CA ILE A 33 -16.22 -2.22 4.55
C ILE A 33 -16.68 -3.51 3.91
N LEU A 34 -17.91 -3.48 3.45
CA LEU A 34 -18.48 -4.52 2.62
C LEU A 34 -18.67 -3.96 1.23
N LEU A 35 -18.53 -4.82 0.23
CA LEU A 35 -18.99 -4.49 -1.10
C LEU A 35 -20.50 -4.22 -1.07
N PRO A 36 -21.06 -3.53 -2.08
CA PRO A 36 -22.50 -3.31 -2.19
C PRO A 36 -23.34 -4.61 -2.15
N ASN A 37 -22.74 -5.75 -2.50
CA ASN A 37 -23.35 -7.08 -2.40
C ASN A 37 -23.23 -7.73 -1.00
N LYS A 38 -22.76 -6.99 0.02
CA LYS A 38 -22.50 -7.45 1.39
C LYS A 38 -21.38 -8.50 1.54
N CYS A 39 -20.56 -8.71 0.51
CA CYS A 39 -19.37 -9.55 0.61
C CYS A 39 -18.18 -8.78 1.19
N ASN A 40 -17.25 -9.51 1.81
CA ASN A 40 -15.98 -8.94 2.26
C ASN A 40 -15.13 -8.49 1.08
N LEU A 41 -14.31 -7.47 1.29
CA LEU A 41 -13.32 -7.04 0.31
C LEU A 41 -12.33 -8.17 -0.03
N PRO A 42 -11.87 -8.25 -1.28
CA PRO A 42 -10.74 -9.11 -1.63
C PRO A 42 -9.47 -8.66 -0.88
N PRO A 43 -8.40 -9.46 -0.85
CA PRO A 43 -7.14 -9.04 -0.25
C PRO A 43 -6.57 -7.83 -1.02
N LEU A 44 -6.65 -6.64 -0.41
CA LEU A 44 -6.18 -5.37 -1.02
C LEU A 44 -4.78 -4.94 -0.56
N PHE A 45 -4.35 -5.38 0.62
CA PHE A 45 -3.14 -4.89 1.30
C PHE A 45 -2.08 -5.97 1.51
N ASN A 46 -2.10 -7.03 0.71
CA ASN A 46 -1.15 -8.15 0.75
C ASN A 46 0.12 -7.86 -0.06
N PHE A 47 0.75 -6.71 0.18
CA PHE A 47 1.96 -6.28 -0.53
C PHE A 47 3.15 -7.21 -0.24
N ARG A 48 3.94 -7.48 -1.27
CA ARG A 48 5.21 -8.22 -1.17
C ARG A 48 6.38 -7.27 -0.95
N GLU A 49 7.49 -7.78 -0.45
CA GLU A 49 8.68 -6.98 -0.15
C GLU A 49 9.21 -6.19 -1.35
N ASN A 50 9.27 -6.82 -2.52
CA ASN A 50 9.72 -6.18 -3.76
C ASN A 50 8.82 -5.02 -4.23
N GLU A 51 7.54 -5.02 -3.84
CA GLU A 51 6.60 -3.93 -4.09
C GLU A 51 6.80 -2.77 -3.11
N LEU A 52 7.28 -3.10 -1.90
CA LEU A 52 7.48 -2.19 -0.78
C LEU A 52 8.84 -1.47 -0.81
N SER A 53 9.89 -2.13 -1.31
CA SER A 53 11.26 -1.59 -1.34
C SER A 53 11.40 -0.27 -2.11
N LYS A 54 10.51 0.01 -3.06
CA LYS A 54 10.58 1.22 -3.90
C LYS A 54 10.16 2.51 -3.19
N SER A 55 9.42 2.42 -2.08
CA SER A 55 8.90 3.61 -1.38
C SER A 55 8.60 3.35 0.08
N SER A 56 9.64 3.05 0.87
CA SER A 56 9.53 2.77 2.30
C SER A 56 8.77 3.85 3.09
N HIS A 57 8.90 5.12 2.71
CA HIS A 57 8.24 6.23 3.41
C HIS A 57 6.71 6.31 3.21
N LEU A 58 6.19 5.93 2.04
CA LEU A 58 4.74 6.01 1.76
C LEU A 58 3.96 4.80 2.29
N TYR A 59 4.67 3.78 2.77
CA TYR A 59 4.08 2.55 3.29
C TYR A 59 3.13 2.78 4.46
N SER A 60 3.49 3.66 5.40
CA SER A 60 2.63 3.97 6.56
C SER A 60 1.29 4.58 6.17
N THR A 61 1.21 5.19 5.00
CA THR A 61 -0.02 5.79 4.47
C THR A 61 -0.82 4.81 3.63
N ILE A 62 -0.16 3.90 2.90
CA ILE A 62 -0.82 2.91 2.03
C ILE A 62 -1.42 1.77 2.86
N VAL A 63 -0.72 1.30 3.88
CA VAL A 63 -1.14 0.16 4.71
C VAL A 63 -1.91 0.61 5.95
N PRO A 64 -3.10 0.05 6.21
CA PRO A 64 -3.86 0.32 7.42
C PRO A 64 -3.09 -0.10 8.69
N TYR A 65 -3.27 0.66 9.78
CA TYR A 65 -2.54 0.45 11.04
C TYR A 65 -2.65 -1.00 11.57
N PHE A 66 -3.82 -1.63 11.42
CA PHE A 66 -4.11 -2.98 11.93
C PHE A 66 -3.50 -4.09 11.07
N LEU A 67 -3.15 -3.81 9.81
CA LEU A 67 -2.49 -4.77 8.91
C LEU A 67 -0.98 -4.68 8.96
N ARG A 68 -0.43 -3.61 9.54
CA ARG A 68 1.00 -3.37 9.61
C ARG A 68 1.78 -4.49 10.31
N ASN A 69 1.16 -5.15 11.29
CA ASN A 69 1.77 -6.23 12.06
C ASN A 69 1.76 -7.57 11.32
N ASN A 70 0.93 -7.72 10.28
CA ASN A 70 0.79 -8.96 9.51
C ASN A 70 1.62 -8.98 8.22
N LEU A 71 2.34 -7.89 7.94
CA LEU A 71 3.19 -7.81 6.76
C LEU A 71 4.57 -8.39 7.08
N PRO A 72 5.22 -9.05 6.11
CA PRO A 72 6.56 -9.57 6.31
C PRO A 72 7.45 -8.40 6.76
N THR A 73 7.91 -8.48 8.01
CA THR A 73 8.83 -7.50 8.56
C THR A 73 10.12 -7.57 7.75
N VAL A 74 10.64 -6.42 7.36
CA VAL A 74 11.84 -6.19 6.52
C VAL A 74 13.15 -6.72 7.17
N TYR A 75 13.07 -7.70 8.05
CA TYR A 75 14.17 -8.33 8.77
C TYR A 75 14.18 -9.85 8.57
N GLU A 76 14.33 -10.29 7.33
CA GLU A 76 15.05 -11.53 7.02
C GLU A 76 16.21 -11.19 6.08
N VAL A 77 17.07 -10.27 6.52
CA VAL A 77 18.43 -10.16 5.99
C VAL A 77 19.30 -11.07 6.86
N ASP A 78 19.70 -12.21 6.30
CA ASP A 78 20.89 -12.99 6.61
C ASP A 78 21.55 -12.73 7.98
N SER A 79 21.02 -13.35 9.04
CA SER A 79 21.80 -13.54 10.25
C SER A 79 22.65 -14.80 10.08
N HIS A 80 23.96 -14.59 9.90
CA HIS A 80 24.99 -15.62 9.99
C HIS A 80 24.68 -16.66 11.08
N LYS A 81 24.70 -17.95 10.70
CA LYS A 81 25.08 -19.01 11.64
C LYS A 81 26.56 -19.30 11.44
N PRO A 82 27.47 -18.85 12.32
CA PRO A 82 28.81 -19.41 12.37
C PRO A 82 28.73 -20.74 13.13
N THR A 83 28.98 -21.84 12.41
CA THR A 83 29.52 -23.10 12.93
C THR A 83 30.40 -23.69 11.86
#